data_AF-A0AAE1IPJ7-F1
#
_entry.id   AF-A0AAE1IPJ7-F1
#
_cell.length_a   1.000
_cell.length_b   1.000
_cell.length_c   1.000
_cell.angle_alpha   90.00
_cell.angle_beta   90.00
_cell.angle_gamma   90.00
#
_symmetry.space_group_name_H-M   'P 1'
#
loop_
_entity.id
_entity.type
_entity.pdbx_description
1 polymer ?
#
loop_
_entity_poly.entity_id
_entity_poly.type
_entity_poly.pdbx_seq_one_letter_code
_entity_poly.pdbx_strand_id
1 'polypeptide(L)'
;MADDGKMPSEKGYRGTHTSWKQNLANTSSFVNHAAIAWQEERRKWVGDKSQHLPRLAKDPVISWSTSYEELLSTNEPFAESIPLSEMVDFLVDIWHDDGHFD
;
A
#
# COMPACT_ATOMS: atom_id res chain seq x y z
N MET A 1 85.97 -4.44 -19.20
CA MET A 1 85.68 -3.92 -17.85
C MET A 1 84.17 -3.95 -17.67
N ALA A 2 83.68 -4.76 -16.75
CA ALA A 2 82.28 -4.71 -16.31
C ALA A 2 82.13 -3.50 -15.37
N ASP A 3 81.09 -2.70 -15.58
CA ASP A 3 80.71 -1.61 -14.67
C ASP A 3 79.34 -1.94 -14.06
N ASP A 4 79.31 -1.80 -12.75
CA ASP A 4 78.29 -2.27 -11.83
C ASP A 4 77.06 -1.35 -11.81
N GLY A 5 75.89 -2.00 -11.75
CA GLY A 5 74.81 -1.66 -10.83
C GLY A 5 74.26 -0.23 -10.81
N LYS A 6 73.16 0.00 -11.53
CA LYS A 6 72.09 0.88 -11.02
C LYS A 6 70.72 0.52 -11.58
N MET A 7 69.91 -0.14 -10.73
CA MET A 7 68.46 -0.27 -10.92
C MET A 7 67.78 0.93 -10.25
N PRO A 8 67.05 1.80 -10.97
CA PRO A 8 66.12 2.72 -10.33
C PRO A 8 64.73 2.08 -10.19
N SER A 9 64.50 1.58 -8.98
CA SER A 9 63.30 1.72 -8.16
C SER A 9 61.92 1.52 -8.83
N GLU A 10 61.38 0.33 -8.58
CA GLU A 10 59.95 0.07 -8.44
C GLU A 10 59.28 1.19 -7.64
N LYS A 11 58.33 1.91 -8.25
CA LYS A 11 57.32 2.69 -7.52
C LYS A 11 55.97 2.09 -7.85
N GLY A 12 55.57 1.13 -7.02
CA GLY A 12 54.20 0.66 -6.96
C GLY A 12 53.29 1.80 -6.52
N TYR A 13 52.45 2.28 -7.42
CA TYR A 13 51.28 3.10 -7.06
C TYR A 13 50.20 2.18 -6.49
N ARG A 14 50.42 1.69 -5.27
CA ARG A 14 49.37 1.06 -4.46
C ARG A 14 48.79 2.14 -3.54
N GLY A 15 47.60 2.59 -3.87
CA GLY A 15 46.78 3.48 -3.05
C GLY A 15 45.86 4.22 -4.00
N THR A 16 44.66 3.71 -4.28
CA THR A 16 43.45 4.20 -3.60
C THR A 16 42.25 3.22 -3.68
N HIS A 17 42.45 1.90 -3.74
CA HIS A 17 41.31 0.98 -3.88
C HIS A 17 40.52 0.70 -2.58
N THR A 18 40.94 1.23 -1.43
CA THR A 18 40.33 0.95 -0.12
C THR A 18 39.42 2.06 0.41
N SER A 19 39.54 3.30 -0.11
CA SER A 19 38.79 4.45 0.41
C SER A 19 37.27 4.34 0.19
N TRP A 20 36.84 3.88 -0.99
CA TRP A 20 35.42 3.72 -1.31
C TRP A 20 34.76 2.55 -0.59
N LYS A 21 35.53 1.49 -0.27
CA LYS A 21 35.01 0.30 0.44
C LYS A 21 34.70 0.59 1.91
N GLN A 22 35.45 1.48 2.55
CA GLN A 22 35.18 1.90 3.93
C GLN A 22 33.99 2.87 4.02
N ASN A 23 33.69 3.61 2.94
CA ASN A 23 32.56 4.54 2.92
C ASN A 23 31.20 3.81 2.80
N LEU A 24 31.16 2.66 2.11
CA LEU A 24 29.94 1.85 1.99
C LEU A 24 29.51 1.17 3.31
N ALA A 25 30.47 0.88 4.21
CA ALA A 25 30.17 0.34 5.53
C ALA A 25 29.51 1.37 6.46
N ASN A 26 29.61 2.66 6.14
CA ASN A 26 29.10 3.77 6.95
C ASN A 26 27.87 4.47 6.35
N THR A 27 27.27 3.93 5.29
CA THR A 27 25.98 4.45 4.81
C THR A 27 24.89 3.97 5.77
N SER A 28 24.62 4.78 6.80
CA SER A 28 23.38 4.70 7.57
C SER A 28 22.22 4.53 6.59
N SER A 29 21.50 3.41 6.69
CA SER A 29 20.39 3.11 5.78
C SER A 29 19.36 4.23 5.87
N PHE A 30 19.01 4.84 4.75
CA PHE A 30 17.94 5.84 4.71
C PHE A 30 16.62 5.22 5.19
N VAL A 31 15.97 5.86 6.18
CA VAL A 31 14.68 5.44 6.72
C VAL A 31 13.59 6.38 6.21
N ASN A 32 12.59 5.82 5.50
CA ASN A 32 11.43 6.59 5.06
C ASN A 32 10.35 6.62 6.16
N HIS A 33 10.42 7.62 7.03
CA HIS A 33 9.47 7.78 8.13
C HIS A 33 8.01 7.96 7.67
N ALA A 34 7.77 8.59 6.52
CA ALA A 34 6.42 8.79 5.99
C ALA A 34 5.79 7.47 5.52
N ALA A 35 6.56 6.60 4.85
CA ALA A 35 6.10 5.28 4.45
C ALA A 35 5.75 4.40 5.67
N ILE A 36 6.55 4.49 6.73
CA ILE A 36 6.29 3.78 7.99
C ILE A 36 4.99 4.26 8.62
N ALA A 37 4.82 5.57 8.78
CA ALA A 37 3.61 6.16 9.36
C ALA A 37 2.35 5.76 8.58
N TRP A 38 2.40 5.82 7.24
CA TRP A 38 1.29 5.40 6.40
C TRP A 38 0.96 3.92 6.54
N GLN A 39 1.97 3.05 6.59
CA GLN A 39 1.77 1.62 6.78
C GLN A 39 1.13 1.31 8.15
N GLU A 40 1.52 2.05 9.19
CA GLU A 40 0.91 1.96 10.53
C GLU A 40 -0.55 2.39 10.53
N GLU A 41 -0.87 3.55 9.96
CA GLU A 41 -2.25 4.06 9.86
C GLU A 41 -3.13 3.13 9.04
N ARG A 42 -2.64 2.64 7.89
CA ARG A 42 -3.35 1.65 7.08
C ARG A 42 -3.65 0.38 7.87
N ARG A 43 -2.70 -0.12 8.66
CA ARG A 43 -2.91 -1.33 9.48
C ARG A 43 -4.01 -1.09 10.52
N LYS A 44 -4.10 0.11 11.10
CA LYS A 44 -5.19 0.47 12.02
C LYS A 44 -6.55 0.51 11.29
N TRP A 45 -6.59 1.08 10.09
CA TRP A 45 -7.80 1.19 9.26
C TRP A 45 -8.36 -0.14 8.78
N VAL A 46 -7.49 -1.04 8.32
CA VAL A 46 -7.88 -2.36 7.82
C VAL A 46 -8.36 -3.27 8.95
N GLY A 47 -7.99 -2.95 10.20
CA GLY A 47 -8.40 -3.71 11.38
C GLY A 47 -7.89 -5.16 11.37
N ASP A 48 -8.45 -5.96 12.26
CA ASP A 48 -8.16 -7.40 12.32
C ASP A 48 -9.02 -8.15 11.30
N LYS A 49 -8.41 -8.57 10.19
CA LYS A 49 -9.09 -9.38 9.16
C LYS A 49 -9.57 -10.72 9.69
N SER A 50 -9.03 -11.22 10.81
CA SER A 50 -9.52 -12.46 11.42
C SER A 50 -10.88 -12.29 12.11
N GLN A 51 -11.28 -11.05 12.41
CA GLN A 51 -12.65 -10.72 12.84
C GLN A 51 -13.63 -10.59 11.67
N HIS A 52 -13.15 -10.59 10.43
CA HIS A 52 -14.02 -10.76 9.26
C HIS A 52 -14.36 -12.25 9.14
N LEU A 53 -15.19 -12.71 10.09
CA LEU A 53 -15.87 -13.99 9.96
C LEU A 53 -16.55 -14.03 8.59
N PRO A 54 -16.53 -15.18 7.89
CA PRO A 54 -17.35 -15.37 6.70
C PRO A 54 -18.76 -14.89 7.06
N ARG A 55 -19.20 -13.80 6.42
CA ARG A 55 -20.54 -13.26 6.68
C ARG A 55 -21.49 -14.40 6.33
N LEU A 56 -22.11 -15.01 7.35
CA LEU A 56 -23.26 -15.87 7.13
C LEU A 56 -24.24 -15.09 6.25
N ALA A 57 -24.92 -15.80 5.34
CA ALA A 57 -25.98 -15.20 4.54
C ALA A 57 -26.95 -14.50 5.50
N LYS A 58 -26.83 -13.17 5.54
CA LYS A 58 -27.61 -12.27 6.37
C LYS A 58 -28.63 -11.64 5.44
N ASP A 59 -29.79 -11.29 6.00
CA ASP A 59 -30.77 -10.54 5.24
C ASP A 59 -30.14 -9.23 4.74
N PRO A 60 -30.45 -8.79 3.52
CA PRO A 60 -29.92 -7.55 2.97
C PRO A 60 -30.28 -6.38 3.90
N VAL A 61 -29.32 -5.48 4.10
CA VAL A 61 -29.47 -4.29 4.94
C VAL A 61 -30.37 -3.26 4.27
N ILE A 62 -30.30 -3.14 2.95
CA ILE A 62 -31.18 -2.35 2.11
C ILE A 62 -32.39 -3.21 1.74
N SER A 63 -33.59 -2.71 2.00
CA SER A 63 -34.81 -3.39 1.55
C SER A 63 -34.89 -3.35 0.02
N TRP A 64 -35.36 -4.44 -0.57
CA TRP A 64 -35.64 -4.51 -2.01
C TRP A 64 -36.71 -3.49 -2.48
N SER A 65 -37.48 -2.93 -1.53
CA SER A 65 -38.50 -1.92 -1.78
C SER A 65 -38.01 -0.49 -1.57
N THR A 66 -36.75 -0.30 -1.15
CA THR A 66 -36.20 1.04 -0.89
C THR A 66 -35.92 1.75 -2.19
N SER A 67 -36.29 3.03 -2.30
CA SER A 67 -35.94 3.86 -3.47
C SER A 67 -34.63 4.63 -3.24
N TYR A 68 -34.00 5.11 -4.32
CA TYR A 68 -32.81 5.97 -4.23
C TYR A 68 -33.06 7.22 -3.36
N GLU A 69 -34.21 7.87 -3.57
CA GLU A 69 -34.62 9.06 -2.83
C GLU A 69 -34.83 8.75 -1.34
N GLU A 70 -35.39 7.60 -0.99
CA GLU A 70 -35.58 7.17 0.39
C GLU A 70 -34.23 6.94 1.10
N LEU A 71 -33.26 6.36 0.39
CA LEU A 71 -31.89 6.19 0.89
C LEU A 71 -31.18 7.52 1.16
N LEU A 72 -31.38 8.51 0.30
CA LEU A 72 -30.78 9.84 0.43
C LEU A 72 -31.58 10.81 1.31
N SER A 73 -32.78 10.40 1.75
CA SER A 73 -33.63 11.25 2.59
C SER A 73 -33.01 11.56 3.95
N THR A 74 -32.06 10.74 4.43
CA THR A 74 -31.36 10.96 5.71
C THR A 74 -29.86 10.69 5.57
N ASN A 75 -29.05 11.39 6.37
CA ASN A 75 -27.61 11.10 6.50
C ASN A 75 -27.30 10.21 7.73
N GLU A 76 -28.32 9.56 8.29
CA GLU A 76 -28.13 8.67 9.43
C GLU A 76 -27.40 7.39 9.00
N PRO A 77 -26.45 6.89 9.80
CA PRO A 77 -25.78 5.64 9.49
C PRO A 77 -26.76 4.46 9.53
N PHE A 78 -26.54 3.46 8.68
CA PHE A 78 -27.27 2.19 8.78
C PHE A 78 -26.96 1.48 10.09
N ALA A 79 -27.94 0.74 10.60
CA ALA A 79 -27.78 -0.09 11.79
C ALA A 79 -26.64 -1.12 11.64
N GLU A 80 -26.39 -1.58 10.40
CA GLU A 80 -25.30 -2.48 10.07
C GLU A 80 -24.52 -1.98 8.84
N SER A 81 -23.24 -2.34 8.75
CA SER A 81 -22.42 -2.00 7.59
C SER A 81 -22.92 -2.74 6.33
N ILE A 82 -23.23 -1.98 5.28
CA ILE A 82 -23.73 -2.57 4.04
C ILE A 82 -22.59 -3.25 3.27
N PRO A 83 -22.71 -4.53 2.89
CA PRO A 83 -21.78 -5.18 1.98
C PRO A 83 -21.67 -4.42 0.66
N LEU A 84 -20.47 -4.28 0.10
CA LEU A 84 -20.28 -3.57 -1.16
C LEU A 84 -21.09 -4.20 -2.31
N SER A 85 -21.20 -5.53 -2.35
CA SER A 85 -22.00 -6.23 -3.37
C SER A 85 -23.47 -5.79 -3.33
N GLU A 86 -24.04 -5.67 -2.13
CA GLU A 86 -25.43 -5.27 -1.94
C GLU A 86 -25.68 -3.84 -2.42
N MET A 87 -24.77 -2.91 -2.13
CA MET A 87 -24.83 -1.55 -2.68
C MET A 87 -24.76 -1.51 -4.21
N VAL A 88 -23.92 -2.36 -4.79
CA VAL A 88 -23.77 -2.44 -6.26
C VAL A 88 -25.03 -3.02 -6.88
N ASP A 89 -25.55 -4.12 -6.35
CA ASP A 89 -26.78 -4.78 -6.83
C ASP A 89 -27.97 -3.80 -6.77
N PHE A 90 -28.14 -3.10 -5.64
CA PHE A 90 -29.16 -2.08 -5.46
C PHE A 90 -29.09 -0.94 -6.51
N LEU A 91 -27.89 -0.41 -6.78
CA LEU A 91 -27.71 0.66 -7.76
C LEU A 91 -27.97 0.20 -9.19
N VAL A 92 -27.60 -1.05 -9.52
CA VAL A 92 -27.87 -1.64 -10.83
C VAL A 92 -29.38 -1.77 -11.07
N ASP A 93 -30.14 -2.20 -10.06
CA ASP A 93 -31.60 -2.31 -10.14
C ASP A 93 -32.24 -0.94 -10.42
N ILE A 94 -31.84 0.11 -9.69
CA ILE A 94 -32.34 1.48 -9.95
C ILE A 94 -32.00 1.94 -11.36
N TRP A 95 -30.74 1.79 -11.79
CA TRP A 95 -30.34 2.28 -13.11
C TRP A 95 -31.04 1.56 -14.25
N HIS A 96 -31.34 0.27 -14.08
CA HIS A 96 -32.11 -0.50 -15.05
C HIS A 96 -33.57 -0.02 -15.10
N ASP A 97 -34.18 0.22 -13.96
CA ASP A 97 -35.56 0.70 -13.86
C ASP A 97 -35.74 2.12 -14.42
N ASP A 98 -34.74 2.99 -14.23
CA ASP A 98 -34.76 4.39 -14.72
C ASP A 98 -34.34 4.54 -16.19
N GLY A 99 -34.04 3.42 -16.88
CA GLY A 99 -33.68 3.39 -18.30
C GLY A 99 -32.37 4.12 -18.62
N HIS A 100 -31.46 4.22 -17.64
CA HIS A 100 -30.17 4.93 -17.80
C HIS A 100 -29.13 4.16 -18.61
N PHE A 101 -29.44 2.93 -19.02
CA PHE A 101 -28.63 2.13 -19.94
C PHE A 101 -29.53 1.47 -21.01
N ASP A 102 -29.39 1.94 -22.26
CA ASP A 102 -29.78 1.26 -23.51
C ASP A 102 -28.55 1.25 -24.44
#